data_AF-A0A2H6EBV6-F1
#
_entry.id   AF-A0A2H6EBV6-F1
#
_cell.length_a   1.000
_cell.length_b   1.000
_cell.length_c   1.000
_cell.angle_alpha   90.00
_cell.angle_beta   90.00
_cell.angle_gamma   90.00
#
_symmetry.space_group_name_H-M   'P 1'
#
loop_
_entity.id
_entity.type
_entity.pdbx_description
1 polymer ?
#
loop_
_entity_poly.entity_id
_entity_poly.type
_entity_poly.pdbx_seq_one_letter_code
_entity_poly.pdbx_strand_id
1 'polypeptide(L)'
;MQKSNFLNVLLIISVLFTSLSFAQIPEGNKIELVGNLHVDSKLILDSYQPLEANFKLNDQPGQKSPVLAGVMSAVLPGSGELYAGEYLKAAIFFAVEAALVTTAVVYNNKGDNGTAEFEAFADEHWSVVKYSEYLLDNKAKLGIPEDCDIPINPDESLPPWERIEDWDALNRCESIFPHQLAHYGEQQYYEEIGKYGSFSSGWDDFKSGDPFRYITSRMKYYSQMRGQANDYYNIADKAIIGLYINHLLSAVDAVWSAAVHNKDLSVKMRVQNVYLADRVEWVPTLNLRYNF
;
A
#
# COMPACT_ATOMS: atom_id res chain seq x y z
N MET A 1 4.08 -5.51 24.19
CA MET A 1 4.11 -4.52 23.09
C MET A 1 5.56 -4.26 22.72
N GLN A 2 6.05 -4.94 21.70
CA GLN A 2 7.44 -4.88 21.24
C GLN A 2 7.45 -3.92 20.04
N LYS A 3 7.97 -2.70 20.22
CA LYS A 3 8.05 -1.70 19.16
C LYS A 3 9.11 -2.12 18.13
N SER A 4 8.65 -2.14 16.89
CA SER A 4 9.27 -2.67 15.68
C SER A 4 10.51 -1.89 15.23
N ASN A 5 11.45 -2.63 14.63
CA ASN A 5 12.71 -2.24 13.99
C ASN A 5 12.55 -1.38 12.71
N PHE A 6 11.47 -0.60 12.60
CA PHE A 6 11.15 0.21 11.42
C PHE A 6 12.18 1.33 11.18
N LEU A 7 12.79 1.83 12.26
CA LEU A 7 13.79 2.91 12.19
C LEU A 7 15.12 2.45 11.56
N ASN A 8 15.47 1.17 11.70
CA ASN A 8 16.72 0.64 11.16
C ASN A 8 16.63 0.33 9.66
N VAL A 9 15.43 0.00 9.15
CA VAL A 9 15.20 -0.24 7.72
C VAL A 9 15.20 1.09 6.94
N LEU A 10 14.63 2.16 7.52
CA LEU A 10 14.70 3.49 6.91
C LEU A 10 16.13 4.04 6.84
N LEU A 11 16.94 3.77 7.88
CA LEU A 11 18.34 4.21 7.92
C LEU A 11 19.20 3.51 6.86
N ILE A 12 18.96 2.22 6.60
CA ILE A 12 19.70 1.46 5.58
C ILE A 12 19.32 1.91 4.16
N ILE A 13 18.06 2.27 3.91
CA ILE A 13 17.63 2.81 2.61
C ILE A 13 18.21 4.22 2.36
N SER A 14 18.33 5.06 3.40
CA SER A 14 18.98 6.37 3.29
C SER A 14 20.49 6.30 3.03
N VAL A 15 21.17 5.24 3.50
CA VAL A 15 22.62 5.04 3.27
C VAL A 15 22.91 4.44 1.89
N LEU A 16 21.96 3.69 1.30
CA LEU A 16 22.10 3.17 -0.06
C LEU A 16 21.93 4.26 -1.14
N PHE A 17 21.13 5.30 -0.88
CA PHE A 17 20.98 6.43 -1.82
C PHE A 17 22.12 7.45 -1.78
N THR A 18 22.88 7.55 -0.69
CA THR A 18 24.01 8.51 -0.60
C THR A 18 25.28 8.04 -1.30
N SER A 19 25.38 6.76 -1.69
CA SER A 19 26.58 6.22 -2.36
C SER A 19 26.56 6.31 -3.89
N LEU A 20 25.49 6.82 -4.50
CA LEU A 20 25.35 6.96 -5.96
C LEU A 20 25.62 8.38 -6.50
N SER A 21 26.12 9.31 -5.69
CA SER A 21 26.35 10.69 -6.13
C SER A 21 27.73 11.22 -5.76
N PHE A 22 28.73 10.91 -6.58
CA PHE A 22 29.86 11.82 -6.80
C PHE A 22 30.28 11.76 -8.28
N ALA A 23 29.39 12.23 -9.14
CA ALA A 23 29.81 12.96 -10.34
C ALA A 23 29.93 14.43 -9.91
N GLN A 24 31.10 15.04 -10.15
CA GLN A 24 31.36 16.44 -9.83
C GLN A 24 30.33 17.34 -10.55
N ILE A 25 29.48 18.03 -9.78
CA ILE A 25 28.57 19.06 -10.31
C ILE A 25 29.36 20.38 -10.38
N PRO A 26 29.42 21.06 -11.54
CA PRO A 26 29.98 22.40 -11.65
C PRO A 26 29.09 23.37 -10.86
N GLU A 27 29.70 24.33 -10.16
CA GLU A 27 29.03 25.43 -9.44
C GLU A 27 27.79 25.97 -10.20
N GLY A 28 26.58 25.70 -9.69
CA GLY A 28 25.33 26.17 -10.27
C GLY A 28 24.15 26.03 -9.31
N ASN A 29 23.63 27.17 -8.85
CA ASN A 29 22.37 27.45 -8.13
C ASN A 29 21.88 26.44 -7.08
N LYS A 30 22.06 26.77 -5.80
CA LYS A 30 21.38 26.09 -4.68
C LYS A 30 19.87 26.30 -4.78
N ILE A 31 19.12 25.21 -4.89
CA ILE A 31 17.66 25.20 -4.80
C ILE A 31 17.29 25.15 -3.31
N GLU A 32 16.65 26.19 -2.79
CA GLU A 32 16.15 26.21 -1.41
C GLU A 32 14.73 25.62 -1.36
N LEU A 33 14.57 24.52 -0.64
CA LEU A 33 13.28 23.87 -0.42
C LEU A 33 12.58 24.52 0.77
N VAL A 34 11.29 24.84 0.60
CA VAL A 34 10.49 25.57 1.60
C VAL A 34 9.67 24.65 2.50
N GLY A 35 9.73 23.33 2.30
CA GLY A 35 9.04 22.33 3.11
C GLY A 35 7.57 22.13 2.73
N ASN A 36 7.16 22.61 1.56
CA ASN A 36 5.82 22.43 1.02
C ASN A 36 5.91 21.55 -0.23
N LEU A 37 5.36 20.34 -0.17
CA LEU A 37 5.48 19.34 -1.23
C LEU A 37 5.02 19.84 -2.61
N HIS A 38 3.96 20.65 -2.68
CA HIS A 38 3.45 21.17 -3.95
C HIS A 38 4.40 22.22 -4.56
N VAL A 39 4.92 23.13 -3.73
CA VAL A 39 5.84 24.18 -4.18
C VAL A 39 7.21 23.59 -4.48
N ASP A 40 7.71 22.70 -3.62
CA ASP A 40 9.01 22.06 -3.74
C ASP A 40 9.06 21.11 -4.93
N SER A 41 8.00 20.34 -5.20
CA SER A 41 7.93 19.48 -6.39
C SER A 41 7.97 20.28 -7.68
N LYS A 42 7.27 21.43 -7.73
CA LYS A 42 7.33 22.33 -8.87
C LYS A 42 8.70 22.99 -9.01
N LEU A 43 9.30 23.43 -7.91
CA LEU A 43 10.64 24.02 -7.90
C LEU A 43 11.70 23.03 -8.40
N ILE A 44 11.61 21.77 -7.97
CA ILE A 44 12.46 20.66 -8.42
C ILE A 44 12.23 20.37 -9.91
N LEU A 45 10.97 20.36 -10.37
CA LEU A 45 10.64 20.12 -11.78
C LEU A 45 11.15 21.24 -12.70
N ASP A 46 10.99 22.49 -12.27
CA ASP A 46 11.40 23.68 -13.03
C ASP A 46 12.94 23.85 -13.03
N SER A 47 13.62 23.35 -12.00
CA SER A 47 15.08 23.35 -11.89
C SER A 47 15.74 22.07 -12.40
N TYR A 48 14.94 21.09 -12.84
CA TYR A 48 15.43 19.87 -13.44
C TYR A 48 16.12 20.18 -14.75
N GLN A 49 17.46 20.18 -14.72
CA GLN A 49 18.23 20.03 -15.94
C GLN A 49 18.08 18.58 -16.38
N PRO A 50 17.62 18.32 -17.62
CA PRO A 50 17.62 16.96 -18.14
C PRO A 50 19.05 16.43 -18.03
N LEU A 51 19.22 15.32 -17.33
CA LEU A 51 20.45 14.56 -17.42
C LEU A 51 20.64 14.29 -18.91
N GLU A 52 21.61 14.96 -19.53
CA GLU A 52 22.29 14.42 -20.70
C GLU A 52 23.03 13.17 -20.21
N ALA A 53 22.25 12.12 -19.94
CA ALA A 53 22.73 10.77 -19.93
C ALA A 53 23.21 10.55 -21.36
N ASN A 54 24.48 10.86 -21.58
CA ASN A 54 25.27 10.25 -22.63
C ASN A 54 25.26 8.76 -22.31
N PHE A 55 24.16 8.08 -22.66
CA PHE A 55 24.15 6.66 -22.89
C PHE A 55 25.12 6.47 -24.03
N LYS A 56 26.42 6.41 -23.71
CA LYS A 56 27.38 5.74 -24.55
C LYS A 56 26.95 4.28 -24.53
N LEU A 57 25.94 3.98 -25.35
CA LEU A 57 25.84 2.70 -26.00
C LEU A 57 27.22 2.53 -26.61
N ASN A 58 28.04 1.73 -25.96
CA ASN A 58 29.29 1.33 -26.54
C ASN A 58 28.83 0.51 -27.75
N ASP A 59 28.84 1.12 -28.94
CA ASP A 59 28.20 0.66 -30.19
C ASP A 59 28.87 -0.61 -30.75
N GLN A 60 28.99 -1.63 -29.91
CA GLN A 60 29.34 -2.97 -30.27
C GLN A 60 28.03 -3.72 -30.55
N PRO A 61 27.88 -4.34 -31.73
CA PRO A 61 26.66 -5.07 -32.08
C PRO A 61 26.29 -6.09 -31.00
N GLY A 62 25.08 -5.98 -30.46
CA GLY A 62 24.53 -6.95 -29.49
C GLY A 62 24.66 -6.59 -28.00
N GLN A 63 25.29 -5.46 -27.64
CA GLN A 63 25.26 -4.95 -26.27
C GLN A 63 23.85 -4.50 -25.87
N LYS A 64 23.54 -4.65 -24.59
CA LYS A 64 22.26 -4.34 -23.96
C LYS A 64 22.45 -3.22 -22.94
N SER A 65 21.69 -2.13 -23.05
CA SER A 65 21.70 -1.07 -22.02
C SER A 65 21.22 -1.57 -20.65
N PRO A 66 22.05 -1.53 -19.59
CA PRO A 66 21.63 -1.95 -18.25
C PRO A 66 20.55 -1.05 -17.64
N VAL A 67 20.64 0.27 -17.87
CA VAL A 67 19.64 1.21 -17.38
C VAL A 67 18.29 0.96 -18.02
N LEU A 68 18.26 0.72 -19.34
CA LEU A 68 17.02 0.37 -20.03
C LEU A 68 16.42 -0.92 -19.48
N ALA A 69 17.24 -1.94 -19.25
CA ALA A 69 16.79 -3.19 -18.64
C ALA A 69 16.16 -2.94 -17.26
N GLY A 70 16.81 -2.14 -16.41
CA GLY A 70 16.27 -1.76 -15.10
C GLY A 70 14.94 -1.04 -15.18
N VAL A 71 14.81 -0.05 -16.08
CA VAL A 71 13.55 0.70 -16.27
C VAL A 71 12.42 -0.20 -16.77
N MET A 72 12.71 -1.09 -17.72
CA MET A 72 11.75 -2.07 -18.20
C MET A 72 11.22 -2.92 -17.03
N SER A 73 12.11 -3.51 -16.22
CA SER A 73 11.70 -4.34 -15.08
C SER A 73 11.08 -3.59 -13.91
N ALA A 74 11.40 -2.30 -13.75
CA ALA A 74 10.72 -1.44 -12.79
C ALA A 74 9.26 -1.18 -13.18
N VAL A 75 8.94 -1.16 -14.48
CA VAL A 75 7.56 -1.01 -14.97
C VAL A 75 6.83 -2.35 -14.99
N LEU A 76 7.50 -3.39 -15.48
CA LEU A 76 6.96 -4.75 -15.59
C LEU A 76 8.03 -5.76 -15.20
N PRO A 77 7.94 -6.36 -14.01
CA PRO A 77 8.93 -7.31 -13.52
C PRO A 77 9.18 -8.45 -14.51
N GLY A 78 10.45 -8.76 -14.75
CA GLY A 78 10.92 -9.76 -15.69
C GLY A 78 11.20 -9.26 -17.11
N SER A 79 10.72 -8.06 -17.49
CA SER A 79 10.83 -7.59 -18.88
C SER A 79 12.25 -7.13 -19.27
N GLY A 80 13.02 -6.60 -18.33
CA GLY A 80 14.43 -6.24 -18.49
C GLY A 80 15.36 -7.46 -18.52
N GLU A 81 15.07 -8.48 -17.71
CA GLU A 81 15.75 -9.78 -17.76
C GLU A 81 15.49 -10.47 -19.10
N LEU A 82 14.24 -10.42 -19.59
CA LEU A 82 13.89 -10.91 -20.92
C LEU A 82 14.68 -10.18 -22.02
N TYR A 83 14.78 -8.85 -21.91
CA TYR A 83 15.59 -8.03 -22.81
C TYR A 83 17.09 -8.39 -22.78
N ALA A 84 17.61 -8.75 -21.61
CA ALA A 84 18.98 -9.22 -21.39
C ALA A 84 19.19 -10.70 -21.81
N GLY A 85 18.13 -11.45 -22.15
CA GLY A 85 18.21 -12.86 -22.56
C GLY A 85 18.09 -13.88 -21.42
N GLU A 86 17.78 -13.44 -20.20
CA GLU A 86 17.63 -14.27 -19.00
C GLU A 86 16.19 -14.77 -18.84
N TYR A 87 15.75 -15.65 -19.75
CA TYR A 87 14.34 -16.10 -19.85
C TYR A 87 13.79 -16.75 -18.57
N LEU A 88 14.60 -17.53 -17.86
CA LEU A 88 14.16 -18.19 -16.63
C LEU A 88 13.88 -17.17 -15.52
N LYS A 89 14.76 -16.17 -15.36
CA LYS A 89 14.56 -15.09 -14.37
C LYS A 89 13.33 -14.26 -14.73
N ALA A 90 13.20 -13.90 -16.01
CA ALA A 90 12.04 -13.20 -16.52
C ALA A 90 10.72 -13.92 -16.18
N ALA A 91 10.67 -15.24 -16.43
CA ALA A 91 9.51 -16.06 -16.13
C ALA A 91 9.20 -16.12 -14.62
N ILE A 92 10.22 -16.20 -13.76
CA ILE A 92 10.04 -16.22 -12.30
C ILE A 92 9.47 -14.88 -11.81
N PHE A 93 10.07 -13.75 -12.17
CA PHE A 93 9.59 -12.43 -11.75
C PHE A 93 8.16 -12.16 -12.21
N PHE A 94 7.85 -12.53 -13.46
CA PHE A 94 6.50 -12.39 -14.00
C PHE A 94 5.49 -13.33 -13.31
N ALA A 95 5.87 -14.58 -13.01
CA ALA A 95 4.99 -15.51 -12.30
C ALA A 95 4.69 -15.05 -10.86
N VAL A 96 5.70 -14.52 -10.16
CA VAL A 96 5.54 -13.93 -8.83
C VAL A 96 4.62 -12.70 -8.90
N GLU A 97 4.84 -11.82 -9.89
CA GLU A 97 3.98 -10.66 -10.14
C GLU A 97 2.51 -11.07 -10.31
N ALA A 98 2.24 -12.02 -11.21
CA ALA A 98 0.88 -12.50 -11.47
C ALA A 98 0.23 -13.11 -10.21
N ALA A 99 0.99 -13.87 -9.41
CA ALA A 99 0.49 -14.45 -8.17
C ALA A 99 0.15 -13.39 -7.12
N LEU A 100 0.99 -12.36 -6.98
CA LEU A 100 0.78 -11.26 -6.04
C LEU A 100 -0.39 -10.37 -6.46
N VAL A 101 -0.49 -9.99 -7.75
CA VAL A 101 -1.65 -9.22 -8.27
C VAL A 101 -2.94 -10.01 -8.06
N THR A 102 -2.95 -11.30 -8.38
CA THR A 102 -4.13 -12.16 -8.17
C THR A 102 -4.52 -12.20 -6.70
N THR A 103 -3.54 -12.33 -5.80
CA THR A 103 -3.78 -12.34 -4.35
C THR A 103 -4.35 -11.00 -3.89
N ALA A 104 -3.77 -9.88 -4.30
CA ALA A 104 -4.25 -8.54 -3.94
C ALA A 104 -5.71 -8.35 -4.36
N VAL A 105 -6.04 -8.63 -5.63
CA VAL A 105 -7.40 -8.45 -6.17
C VAL A 105 -8.41 -9.38 -5.49
N VAL A 106 -8.10 -10.67 -5.38
CA VAL A 106 -9.04 -11.65 -4.81
C VAL A 106 -9.34 -11.34 -3.34
N TYR A 107 -8.31 -11.01 -2.55
CA TYR A 107 -8.50 -10.74 -1.13
C TYR A 107 -9.08 -9.35 -0.86
N ASN A 108 -8.81 -8.35 -1.72
CA ASN A 108 -9.51 -7.07 -1.63
C ASN A 108 -11.02 -7.26 -1.85
N ASN A 109 -11.42 -7.99 -2.90
CA ASN A 109 -12.82 -8.28 -3.17
C ASN A 109 -13.50 -9.07 -2.03
N LYS A 110 -12.76 -9.96 -1.36
CA LYS A 110 -13.27 -10.66 -0.17
C LYS A 110 -13.45 -9.72 1.03
N GLY A 111 -12.54 -8.75 1.18
CA GLY A 111 -12.70 -7.66 2.15
C GLY A 111 -13.96 -6.87 1.85
N ASP A 112 -14.17 -6.46 0.59
CA ASP A 112 -15.32 -5.65 0.16
C ASP A 112 -16.65 -6.38 0.39
N ASN A 113 -16.71 -7.67 0.03
CA ASN A 113 -17.88 -8.51 0.31
C ASN A 113 -18.12 -8.65 1.82
N GLY A 114 -17.07 -8.88 2.60
CA GLY A 114 -17.17 -8.96 4.07
C GLY A 114 -17.65 -7.64 4.68
N THR A 115 -17.24 -6.50 4.12
CA THR A 115 -17.71 -5.17 4.49
C THR A 115 -19.21 -5.04 4.25
N ALA A 116 -19.68 -5.32 3.04
CA ALA A 116 -21.11 -5.30 2.73
C ALA A 116 -21.91 -6.26 3.64
N GLU A 117 -21.37 -7.44 3.96
CA GLU A 117 -22.02 -8.41 4.84
C GLU A 117 -22.17 -7.90 6.28
N PHE A 118 -21.11 -7.34 6.88
CA PHE A 118 -21.21 -6.86 8.25
C PHE A 118 -22.04 -5.57 8.34
N GLU A 119 -21.95 -4.67 7.36
CA GLU A 119 -22.74 -3.44 7.32
C GLU A 119 -24.24 -3.76 7.24
N ALA A 120 -24.63 -4.67 6.34
CA ALA A 120 -26.01 -5.14 6.24
C ALA A 120 -26.51 -5.77 7.55
N PHE A 121 -25.66 -6.53 8.24
CA PHE A 121 -26.00 -7.11 9.54
C PHE A 121 -26.15 -6.04 10.63
N ALA A 122 -25.32 -5.00 10.62
CA ALA A 122 -25.46 -3.87 11.53
C ALA A 122 -26.76 -3.12 11.27
N ASP A 123 -27.09 -2.87 10.01
CA ASP A 123 -28.33 -2.18 9.62
C ASP A 123 -29.58 -2.97 10.01
N GLU A 124 -29.51 -4.30 10.04
CA GLU A 124 -30.59 -5.17 10.50
C GLU A 124 -30.71 -5.25 12.03
N HIS A 125 -29.58 -5.28 12.76
CA HIS A 125 -29.56 -5.66 14.18
C HIS A 125 -29.13 -4.55 15.14
N TRP A 126 -28.64 -3.42 14.66
CA TRP A 126 -28.21 -2.29 15.47
C TRP A 126 -29.07 -1.06 15.16
N SER A 127 -29.65 -0.47 16.20
CA SER A 127 -30.55 0.68 16.09
C SER A 127 -30.01 1.87 16.86
N VAL A 128 -29.71 2.95 16.13
CA VAL A 128 -29.34 4.24 16.74
C VAL A 128 -30.49 4.81 17.58
N VAL A 129 -31.74 4.52 17.23
CA VAL A 129 -32.92 4.91 18.02
C VAL A 129 -32.88 4.21 19.37
N LYS A 130 -32.72 2.88 19.39
CA LYS A 130 -32.62 2.09 20.63
C LYS A 130 -31.44 2.55 21.50
N TYR A 131 -30.31 2.86 20.85
CA TYR A 131 -29.14 3.42 21.51
C TYR A 131 -29.44 4.77 22.16
N SER A 132 -30.08 5.69 21.42
CA SER A 132 -30.45 7.04 21.87
C SER A 132 -31.44 6.99 23.02
N GLU A 133 -32.48 6.18 22.92
CA GLU A 133 -33.47 5.95 23.99
C GLU A 133 -32.79 5.45 25.27
N TYR A 134 -31.85 4.49 25.14
CA TYR A 134 -31.08 4.02 26.30
C TYR A 134 -30.28 5.13 26.97
N LEU A 135 -29.66 6.03 26.21
CA LEU A 135 -28.94 7.19 26.76
C LEU A 135 -29.90 8.11 27.54
N LEU A 136 -31.06 8.43 26.96
CA LEU A 136 -32.07 9.29 27.56
C LEU A 136 -32.66 8.68 28.84
N ASP A 137 -32.93 7.38 28.85
CA ASP A 137 -33.48 6.65 30.01
C ASP A 137 -32.48 6.51 31.17
N ASN A 138 -31.18 6.61 30.87
CA ASN A 138 -30.10 6.38 31.84
C ASN A 138 -29.24 7.62 32.10
N LYS A 139 -29.71 8.83 31.76
CA LYS A 139 -28.96 10.10 31.90
C LYS A 139 -28.24 10.23 33.23
N ALA A 140 -28.98 10.16 34.34
CA ALA A 140 -28.45 10.31 35.69
C ALA A 140 -27.38 9.25 36.05
N LYS A 141 -27.52 8.02 35.55
CA LYS A 141 -26.56 6.93 35.81
C LYS A 141 -25.29 7.09 34.99
N LEU A 142 -25.42 7.60 33.76
CA LEU A 142 -24.32 7.77 32.82
C LEU A 142 -23.59 9.10 33.00
N GLY A 143 -24.18 10.05 33.74
CA GLY A 143 -23.65 11.41 33.91
C GLY A 143 -23.93 12.33 32.72
N ILE A 144 -24.94 12.01 31.91
CA ILE A 144 -25.38 12.82 30.78
C ILE A 144 -26.18 14.01 31.34
N PRO A 145 -25.98 15.24 30.82
CA PRO A 145 -26.76 16.41 31.24
C PRO A 145 -28.28 16.16 31.19
N GLU A 146 -29.03 16.60 32.20
CA GLU A 146 -30.48 16.37 32.27
C GLU A 146 -31.24 17.03 31.13
N ASP A 147 -30.73 18.18 30.66
CA ASP A 147 -31.24 18.98 29.55
C ASP A 147 -30.87 18.45 28.16
N CYS A 148 -30.07 17.37 28.06
CA CYS A 148 -29.85 16.66 26.81
C CYS A 148 -31.19 16.17 26.24
N ASP A 149 -31.47 16.44 24.98
CA ASP A 149 -32.61 15.89 24.27
C ASP A 149 -32.15 15.46 22.88
N ILE A 150 -32.66 14.31 22.42
CA ILE A 150 -32.32 13.74 21.12
C ILE A 150 -33.65 13.65 20.36
N PRO A 151 -33.92 14.55 19.39
CA PRO A 151 -35.13 14.49 18.60
C PRO A 151 -35.19 13.22 17.76
N ILE A 152 -36.19 12.38 18.02
CA ILE A 152 -36.42 11.11 17.31
C ILE A 152 -37.75 11.20 16.58
N ASN A 153 -37.72 10.98 15.26
CA ASN A 153 -38.90 10.92 14.43
C ASN A 153 -39.77 9.71 14.88
N PRO A 154 -41.06 9.91 15.20
CA PRO A 154 -41.95 8.83 15.64
C PRO A 154 -42.35 7.86 14.51
N ASP A 155 -42.04 8.16 13.25
CA ASP A 155 -42.34 7.27 12.11
C ASP A 155 -41.45 6.02 12.14
N GLU A 156 -42.01 4.93 12.67
CA GLU A 156 -41.35 3.61 12.74
C GLU A 156 -41.19 2.93 11.37
N SER A 157 -41.78 3.47 10.29
CA SER A 157 -41.57 2.93 8.94
C SER A 157 -40.21 3.33 8.34
N LEU A 158 -39.57 4.35 8.90
CA LEU A 158 -38.23 4.78 8.52
C LEU A 158 -37.15 3.92 9.20
N PRO A 159 -36.03 3.67 8.51
CA PRO A 159 -34.90 2.99 9.13
C PRO A 159 -34.36 3.81 10.32
N PRO A 160 -33.75 3.15 11.34
CA PRO A 160 -33.35 3.83 12.58
C PRO A 160 -32.47 5.08 12.38
N TRP A 161 -31.55 5.05 11.42
CA TRP A 161 -30.64 6.17 11.15
C TRP A 161 -31.33 7.39 10.53
N GLU A 162 -32.44 7.21 9.80
CA GLU A 162 -33.24 8.31 9.25
C GLU A 162 -34.18 8.93 10.30
N ARG A 163 -34.37 8.23 11.44
CA ARG A 163 -35.22 8.72 12.54
C ARG A 163 -34.48 9.67 13.48
N ILE A 164 -33.16 9.77 13.39
CA ILE A 164 -32.38 10.77 14.14
C ILE A 164 -32.39 12.07 13.35
N GLU A 165 -33.17 13.05 13.81
CA GLU A 165 -33.33 14.32 13.10
C GLU A 165 -32.14 15.27 13.29
N ASP A 166 -31.48 15.20 14.46
CA ASP A 166 -30.30 16.00 14.81
C ASP A 166 -29.19 15.09 15.36
N TRP A 167 -28.24 14.70 14.50
CA TRP A 167 -27.06 13.92 14.90
C TRP A 167 -26.12 14.72 15.82
N ASP A 168 -26.07 16.05 15.69
CA ASP A 168 -25.28 16.88 16.60
C ASP A 168 -25.90 16.86 18.02
N ALA A 169 -27.23 16.76 18.14
CA ALA A 169 -27.88 16.57 19.44
C ALA A 169 -27.45 15.27 20.11
N LEU A 170 -27.44 14.18 19.37
CA LEU A 170 -26.93 12.90 19.84
C LEU A 170 -25.47 13.04 20.31
N ASN A 171 -24.59 13.61 19.48
CA ASN A 171 -23.19 13.76 19.85
C ASN A 171 -22.96 14.71 21.04
N ARG A 172 -23.79 15.75 21.22
CA ARG A 172 -23.76 16.60 22.43
C ARG A 172 -24.04 15.78 23.69
N CYS A 173 -25.02 14.89 23.63
CA CYS A 173 -25.35 13.99 24.74
C CYS A 173 -24.25 12.96 25.02
N GLU A 174 -23.49 12.58 23.99
CA GLU A 174 -22.33 11.69 24.10
C GLU A 174 -21.03 12.38 24.52
N SER A 175 -20.99 13.72 24.61
CA SER A 175 -19.76 14.50 24.85
C SER A 175 -18.97 14.11 26.11
N ILE A 176 -19.62 13.43 27.06
CA ILE A 176 -18.99 12.88 28.27
C ILE A 176 -18.18 11.61 28.01
N PHE A 177 -18.39 10.95 26.88
CA PHE A 177 -17.72 9.73 26.47
C PHE A 177 -16.49 10.03 25.62
N PRO A 178 -15.47 9.15 25.64
CA PRO A 178 -14.26 9.36 24.83
C PRO A 178 -14.48 9.19 23.32
N HIS A 179 -15.62 8.62 22.92
CA HIS A 179 -15.99 8.34 21.55
C HIS A 179 -17.46 8.73 21.38
N GLN A 180 -17.75 9.44 20.28
CA GLN A 180 -19.08 9.84 19.86
C GLN A 180 -19.43 9.04 18.62
N LEU A 181 -20.69 8.72 18.42
CA LEU A 181 -21.13 7.97 17.27
C LEU A 181 -20.98 8.81 16.00
N ALA A 182 -20.22 8.31 15.03
CA ALA A 182 -20.12 8.92 13.72
C ALA A 182 -21.45 8.89 12.96
N HIS A 183 -21.58 9.66 11.87
CA HIS A 183 -22.80 9.67 11.07
C HIS A 183 -23.01 8.34 10.35
N TYR A 184 -24.28 7.97 10.15
CA TYR A 184 -24.63 6.78 9.36
C TYR A 184 -24.00 6.83 7.96
N GLY A 185 -23.51 5.68 7.50
CA GLY A 185 -22.83 5.51 6.22
C GLY A 185 -21.33 5.82 6.25
N GLU A 186 -20.80 6.40 7.33
CA GLU A 186 -19.37 6.53 7.51
C GLU A 186 -18.74 5.22 7.97
N GLN A 187 -17.52 4.92 7.49
CA GLN A 187 -16.76 3.74 7.95
C GLN A 187 -16.59 3.74 9.48
N GLN A 188 -16.45 4.93 10.07
CA GLN A 188 -16.28 5.11 11.51
C GLN A 188 -17.51 4.67 12.31
N TYR A 189 -18.73 4.87 11.79
CA TYR A 189 -19.97 4.44 12.44
C TYR A 189 -19.98 2.92 12.63
N TYR A 190 -19.72 2.19 11.54
CA TYR A 190 -19.61 0.73 11.58
C TYR A 190 -18.39 0.27 12.42
N GLU A 191 -17.35 1.09 12.51
CA GLU A 191 -16.22 0.80 13.38
C GLU A 191 -16.60 0.83 14.85
N GLU A 192 -17.28 1.88 15.27
CA GLU A 192 -17.55 2.19 16.66
C GLU A 192 -18.50 1.18 17.30
N ILE A 193 -19.62 0.89 16.63
CA ILE A 193 -20.69 0.02 17.14
C ILE A 193 -20.23 -1.42 17.43
N GLY A 194 -19.14 -1.85 16.79
CA GLY A 194 -18.53 -3.17 17.01
C GLY A 194 -17.24 -3.16 17.84
N LYS A 195 -16.69 -1.98 18.15
CA LYS A 195 -15.40 -1.86 18.85
C LYS A 195 -15.56 -1.41 20.29
N TYR A 196 -16.50 -0.49 20.54
CA TYR A 196 -16.68 0.09 21.86
C TYR A 196 -18.00 -0.37 22.47
N GLY A 197 -17.93 -0.96 23.67
CA GLY A 197 -19.14 -1.35 24.40
C GLY A 197 -20.06 -0.18 24.76
N SER A 198 -19.60 1.07 24.67
CA SER A 198 -20.47 2.24 24.87
C SER A 198 -21.68 2.21 23.94
N PHE A 199 -21.57 1.61 22.76
CA PHE A 199 -22.63 1.49 21.75
C PHE A 199 -23.41 0.18 21.84
N SER A 200 -23.15 -0.64 22.88
CA SER A 200 -23.77 -1.94 23.04
C SER A 200 -25.30 -1.90 23.11
N SER A 201 -25.87 -0.83 23.67
CA SER A 201 -27.31 -0.71 23.87
C SER A 201 -28.12 -0.61 22.57
N GLY A 202 -27.48 -0.26 21.46
CA GLY A 202 -28.13 -0.25 20.14
C GLY A 202 -28.39 -1.65 19.56
N TRP A 203 -27.70 -2.70 20.02
CA TRP A 203 -27.90 -4.06 19.52
C TRP A 203 -29.25 -4.63 19.96
N ASP A 204 -29.96 -5.31 19.06
CA ASP A 204 -31.31 -5.86 19.31
C ASP A 204 -31.38 -6.81 20.51
N ASP A 205 -30.29 -7.53 20.79
CA ASP A 205 -30.16 -8.51 21.88
C ASP A 205 -29.68 -7.91 23.22
N PHE A 206 -29.42 -6.60 23.27
CA PHE A 206 -29.16 -5.86 24.50
C PHE A 206 -30.45 -5.69 25.34
N LYS A 207 -30.40 -6.03 26.62
CA LYS A 207 -31.55 -6.01 27.53
C LYS A 207 -31.47 -4.82 28.49
N SER A 208 -32.63 -4.30 28.91
CA SER A 208 -32.73 -3.15 29.84
C SER A 208 -32.00 -3.37 31.18
N GLY A 209 -31.84 -4.62 31.62
CA GLY A 209 -31.08 -4.97 32.82
C GLY A 209 -29.57 -5.17 32.62
N ASP A 210 -29.09 -5.14 31.37
CA ASP A 210 -27.67 -5.36 31.08
C ASP A 210 -26.84 -4.13 31.50
N PRO A 211 -25.63 -4.33 32.05
CA PRO A 211 -24.78 -3.22 32.44
C PRO A 211 -24.32 -2.42 31.22
N PHE A 212 -24.04 -1.13 31.42
CA PHE A 212 -23.41 -0.30 30.40
C PHE A 212 -22.10 -0.97 29.93
N ARG A 213 -21.90 -1.04 28.61
CA ARG A 213 -20.78 -1.77 27.97
C ARG A 213 -20.82 -3.29 28.02
N TYR A 214 -21.99 -3.87 28.29
CA TYR A 214 -22.18 -5.31 28.11
C TYR A 214 -21.99 -5.71 26.64
N ILE A 215 -21.10 -6.67 26.38
CA ILE A 215 -20.86 -7.17 25.02
C ILE A 215 -21.90 -8.25 24.72
N THR A 216 -22.82 -7.92 23.82
CA THR A 216 -23.90 -8.83 23.43
C THR A 216 -23.42 -9.91 22.46
N SER A 217 -24.27 -10.91 22.20
CA SER A 217 -23.93 -11.99 21.26
C SER A 217 -23.87 -11.45 19.83
N ARG A 218 -24.79 -10.54 19.46
CA ARG A 218 -24.79 -9.85 18.18
C ARG A 218 -23.57 -8.98 17.98
N MET A 219 -23.23 -8.16 18.97
CA MET A 219 -22.02 -7.33 18.91
C MET A 219 -20.79 -8.20 18.68
N LYS A 220 -20.65 -9.30 19.44
CA LYS A 220 -19.51 -10.22 19.28
C LYS A 220 -19.45 -10.84 17.89
N TYR A 221 -20.59 -11.30 17.37
CA TYR A 221 -20.67 -11.87 16.02
C TYR A 221 -20.31 -10.84 14.95
N TYR A 222 -20.85 -9.63 15.06
CA TYR A 222 -20.50 -8.50 14.20
C TYR A 222 -19.01 -8.16 14.23
N SER A 223 -18.41 -8.05 15.43
CA SER A 223 -16.97 -7.81 15.57
C SER A 223 -16.12 -8.92 14.92
N GLN A 224 -16.60 -10.17 14.92
CA GLN A 224 -15.91 -11.28 14.25
C GLN A 224 -15.97 -11.15 12.72
N MET A 225 -17.13 -10.82 12.16
CA MET A 225 -17.26 -10.59 10.70
C MET A 225 -16.35 -9.44 10.25
N ARG A 226 -16.36 -8.33 11.00
CA ARG A 226 -15.45 -7.20 10.76
C ARG A 226 -13.98 -7.60 10.85
N GLY A 227 -13.62 -8.39 11.86
CA GLY A 227 -12.27 -8.93 12.00
C GLY A 227 -11.84 -9.75 10.79
N GLN A 228 -12.73 -10.60 10.27
CA GLN A 228 -12.48 -11.41 9.09
C GLN A 228 -12.33 -10.57 7.82
N ALA A 229 -13.18 -9.56 7.60
CA ALA A 229 -13.05 -8.63 6.49
C ALA A 229 -11.70 -7.89 6.54
N ASN A 230 -11.32 -7.40 7.72
CA ASN A 230 -10.03 -6.75 7.95
C ASN A 230 -8.84 -7.69 7.71
N ASP A 231 -8.95 -8.96 8.08
CA ASP A 231 -7.92 -9.97 7.79
C ASP A 231 -7.73 -10.19 6.28
N TYR A 232 -8.80 -10.11 5.48
CA TYR A 232 -8.70 -10.17 4.02
C TYR A 232 -7.99 -8.94 3.45
N TYR A 233 -8.33 -7.73 3.89
CA TYR A 233 -7.60 -6.53 3.50
C TYR A 233 -6.12 -6.60 3.90
N ASN A 234 -5.81 -7.09 5.10
CA ASN A 234 -4.43 -7.29 5.55
C ASN A 234 -3.64 -8.27 4.65
N ILE A 235 -4.29 -9.27 4.06
CA ILE A 235 -3.64 -10.17 3.09
C ILE A 235 -3.40 -9.45 1.77
N ALA A 236 -4.37 -8.67 1.29
CA ALA A 236 -4.23 -7.88 0.08
C ALA A 236 -3.09 -6.84 0.20
N ASP A 237 -3.01 -6.13 1.33
CA ASP A 237 -1.95 -5.15 1.62
C ASP A 237 -0.56 -5.80 1.62
N LYS A 238 -0.43 -6.99 2.21
CA LYS A 238 0.84 -7.73 2.17
C LYS A 238 1.22 -8.13 0.75
N ALA A 239 0.25 -8.48 -0.09
CA ALA A 239 0.51 -8.78 -1.49
C ALA A 239 0.97 -7.53 -2.25
N ILE A 240 0.37 -6.36 -1.99
CA ILE A 240 0.80 -5.07 -2.56
C ILE A 240 2.22 -4.71 -2.13
N ILE A 241 2.57 -4.89 -0.85
CA ILE A 241 3.95 -4.73 -0.38
C ILE A 241 4.90 -5.68 -1.13
N GLY A 242 4.46 -6.93 -1.34
CA GLY A 242 5.16 -7.91 -2.16
C GLY A 242 5.42 -7.44 -3.59
N LEU A 243 4.43 -6.79 -4.23
CA LEU A 243 4.57 -6.24 -5.59
C LEU A 243 5.69 -5.19 -5.63
N TYR A 244 5.71 -4.25 -4.70
CA TYR A 244 6.78 -3.24 -4.66
C TYR A 244 8.17 -3.85 -4.49
N ILE A 245 8.29 -4.89 -3.66
CA ILE A 245 9.55 -5.62 -3.49
C ILE A 245 9.93 -6.36 -4.79
N ASN A 246 8.96 -7.01 -5.43
CA ASN A 246 9.18 -7.73 -6.69
C ASN A 246 9.68 -6.81 -7.81
N HIS A 247 9.05 -5.64 -7.98
CA HIS A 247 9.47 -4.60 -8.92
C HIS A 247 10.89 -4.11 -8.64
N LEU A 248 11.23 -3.83 -7.39
CA LEU A 248 12.57 -3.37 -7.02
C LEU A 248 13.63 -4.44 -7.32
N LEU A 249 13.38 -5.69 -6.90
CA LEU A 249 14.32 -6.79 -7.09
C LEU A 249 14.52 -7.10 -8.58
N SER A 250 13.44 -7.08 -9.38
CA SER A 250 13.54 -7.29 -10.81
C SER A 250 14.27 -6.14 -11.51
N ALA A 251 14.01 -4.87 -11.15
CA ALA A 251 14.75 -3.75 -11.71
C ALA A 251 16.27 -3.88 -11.48
N VAL A 252 16.67 -4.25 -10.26
CA VAL A 252 18.10 -4.45 -9.93
C VAL A 252 18.69 -5.67 -10.65
N ASP A 253 17.99 -6.81 -10.68
CA ASP A 253 18.48 -7.99 -11.39
C ASP A 253 18.56 -7.75 -12.90
N ALA A 254 17.62 -7.04 -13.51
CA ALA A 254 17.67 -6.69 -14.93
C ALA A 254 18.92 -5.86 -15.30
N VAL A 255 19.27 -4.85 -14.47
CA VAL A 255 20.51 -4.08 -14.64
C VAL A 255 21.73 -5.02 -14.59
N TRP A 256 21.76 -5.91 -13.59
CA TRP A 256 22.84 -6.86 -13.42
C TRP A 256 22.94 -7.84 -14.61
N SER A 257 21.82 -8.42 -15.01
CA SER A 257 21.70 -9.38 -16.12
C SER A 257 22.16 -8.76 -17.44
N ALA A 258 21.77 -7.52 -17.74
CA ALA A 258 22.28 -6.80 -18.90
C ALA A 258 23.79 -6.50 -18.81
N ALA A 259 24.30 -6.16 -17.62
CA ALA A 259 25.74 -5.95 -17.42
C ALA A 259 26.56 -7.24 -17.61
N VAL A 260 26.05 -8.38 -17.13
CA VAL A 260 26.67 -9.70 -17.33
C VAL A 260 26.62 -10.10 -18.80
N HIS A 261 25.47 -9.95 -19.47
CA HIS A 261 25.34 -10.21 -20.91
C HIS A 261 26.38 -9.44 -21.73
N ASN A 262 26.60 -8.16 -21.40
CA ASN A 262 27.62 -7.35 -22.07
C ASN A 262 29.05 -7.85 -21.80
N LYS A 263 29.35 -8.31 -20.58
CA LYS A 263 30.65 -8.91 -20.25
C LYS A 263 30.86 -10.20 -21.05
N ASP A 264 29.88 -11.09 -21.08
CA ASP A 264 29.95 -12.36 -21.81
C ASP A 264 30.10 -12.14 -23.31
N LEU A 265 29.39 -11.16 -23.87
CA LEU A 265 29.57 -10.75 -25.27
C LEU A 265 30.99 -10.24 -25.52
N SER A 266 31.53 -9.39 -24.63
CA SER A 266 32.90 -8.87 -24.76
C SER A 266 33.96 -9.97 -24.69
N VAL A 267 33.78 -10.98 -23.82
CA VAL A 267 34.69 -12.13 -23.71
C VAL A 267 34.64 -12.98 -24.98
N LYS A 268 33.43 -13.25 -25.53
CA LYS A 268 33.27 -13.98 -26.80
C LYS A 268 33.94 -13.25 -27.97
N MET A 269 33.81 -11.92 -28.06
CA MET A 269 34.48 -11.15 -29.12
C MET A 269 36.02 -11.17 -29.01
N ARG A 270 36.57 -11.30 -27.80
CA ARG A 270 38.02 -11.48 -27.59
C ARG A 270 38.51 -12.87 -28.01
N VAL A 271 37.66 -13.88 -28.02
CA VAL A 271 37.99 -15.24 -28.48
C VAL A 271 37.41 -15.43 -29.88
N GLN A 272 38.13 -15.00 -30.92
CA GLN A 272 37.70 -15.20 -32.30
C GLN A 272 38.14 -16.58 -32.81
N ASN A 273 37.20 -17.27 -33.46
CA ASN A 273 37.50 -18.50 -34.21
C ASN A 273 38.18 -18.11 -35.52
N VAL A 274 39.44 -18.49 -35.68
CA VAL A 274 40.16 -18.33 -36.94
C VAL A 274 40.14 -19.70 -37.63
N TYR A 275 39.59 -19.75 -38.84
CA TYR A 275 39.66 -20.93 -39.68
C TYR A 275 41.07 -21.04 -40.28
N LEU A 276 41.88 -21.96 -39.75
CA LEU A 276 43.21 -22.28 -40.28
C LEU A 276 43.15 -23.67 -40.93
N ALA A 277 43.26 -23.67 -42.27
CA ALA A 277 43.23 -24.85 -43.12
C ALA A 277 41.97 -25.73 -42.95
N ASP A 278 41.98 -26.70 -42.02
CA ASP A 278 40.91 -27.69 -41.78
C ASP A 278 40.49 -27.81 -40.30
N ARG A 279 40.93 -26.89 -39.43
CA ARG A 279 40.68 -26.96 -37.97
C ARG A 279 40.16 -25.63 -37.44
N VAL A 280 39.16 -25.70 -36.55
CA VAL A 280 38.69 -24.54 -35.78
C VAL A 280 39.61 -24.40 -34.57
N GLU A 281 40.43 -23.34 -34.52
CA GLU A 281 41.26 -23.01 -33.36
C GLU A 281 40.71 -21.78 -32.63
N TRP A 282 40.57 -21.91 -31.31
CA TRP A 282 40.10 -20.84 -30.42
C TRP A 282 41.31 -20.01 -29.99
N VAL A 283 41.50 -18.83 -30.59
CA VAL A 283 42.67 -18.00 -30.32
C VAL A 283 42.24 -16.76 -29.50
N PRO A 284 42.84 -16.51 -28.33
CA PRO A 284 42.62 -15.25 -27.63
C PRO A 284 43.23 -14.12 -28.46
N THR A 285 42.38 -13.20 -28.92
CA THR A 285 42.78 -12.04 -29.73
C THR A 285 42.75 -10.77 -28.88
N LEU A 286 43.88 -10.05 -28.87
CA LEU A 286 44.01 -8.75 -28.23
C LEU A 286 44.08 -7.67 -29.32
N ASN A 287 42.95 -7.05 -29.64
CA ASN A 287 42.92 -5.93 -30.59
C ASN A 287 43.31 -4.64 -29.88
N LEU A 288 44.60 -4.29 -29.92
CA LEU A 288 45.10 -2.98 -29.51
C LEU A 288 44.97 -2.02 -30.70
N ARG A 289 44.05 -1.06 -30.62
CA ARG A 289 43.96 0.03 -31.59
C ARG A 289 44.51 1.30 -30.94
N TYR A 290 45.67 1.74 -31.41
CA TYR A 290 46.28 3.03 -31.05
C TYR A 290 45.94 4.03 -32.17
N ASN A 291 45.38 5.17 -31.81
CA ASN A 291 45.14 6.28 -32.73
C ASN A 291 46.15 7.39 -32.39
N PHE A 292 46.90 7.83 -33.40
CA PHE A 292 47.80 8.99 -33.33
C PHE A 292 47.03 10.29 -33.48
#